data_AF-A0A2E1AD24-F1
#
_entry.id   AF-A0A2E1AD24-F1
#
_cell.length_a   1.000
_cell.length_b   1.000
_cell.length_c   1.000
_cell.angle_alpha   90.00
_cell.angle_beta   90.00
_cell.angle_gamma   90.00
#
_symmetry.space_group_name_H-M   'P 1'
#
loop_
_entity.id
_entity.type
_entity.pdbx_description
1 polymer ?
#
loop_
_entity_poly.entity_id
_entity_poly.type
_entity_poly.pdbx_seq_one_letter_code
_entity_poly.pdbx_strand_id
1 'polypeptide(L)'
;MLLLLSVAITAAQSDMDAQCTQLLEKVFRDLGTNCAAAESNTVCYGSPSIVDPLFTDGQEIFPDDGQVFSEPGDIVDLVFPQEDFYSVAALGVSPLSLEDEAYGVSLIYTQANLPTTVDPVVIGLFGNVRIENGVFEDELFLPGEEITVSLSEAVLFTAPDSVDEPHLAIEQVSGTFVADAVTPDGSWVRIQYEYERELGASRAAAWVSAEDLAADVDTSVLPVLGPDSLSPMQEFYIISDSGDEDTGCETAPPSGVLLQGPENIESDVLINGVHVRISSTVFVQMVDGVLHFTTLSGLVVLEPNTDHEVIVPPGFTVEFGISGDLAACFGDFVNLGLDMIANNGVANFGTCSFSEPGVISEAEATAFTSFEALPENVINYQITIIIIAPGPSGIGGPTVIIILGAEDLSRIKALCSGDNPLLSSDICEVFDL
;
A
#
# COMPACT_ATOMS: atom_id res chain seq x y z
N MET A 1 9.56 34.46 -40.21
CA MET A 1 10.57 33.68 -39.47
C MET A 1 10.09 33.30 -38.07
N LEU A 2 9.41 34.19 -37.32
CA LEU A 2 8.78 33.82 -36.03
C LEU A 2 7.64 32.77 -36.14
N LEU A 3 6.85 32.77 -37.22
CA LEU A 3 5.72 31.85 -37.41
C LEU A 3 6.10 30.41 -37.79
N LEU A 4 7.37 30.16 -38.18
CA LEU A 4 7.87 28.83 -38.53
C LEU A 4 8.50 28.11 -37.34
N LEU A 5 8.81 28.84 -36.25
CA LEU A 5 9.35 28.25 -35.02
C LEU A 5 8.26 27.63 -34.14
N SER A 6 7.05 28.19 -34.15
CA SER A 6 5.95 27.73 -33.29
C SER A 6 5.31 26.40 -33.72
N VAL A 7 5.46 25.98 -34.99
CA VAL A 7 4.90 24.70 -35.49
C VAL A 7 5.86 23.53 -35.28
N ALA A 8 7.16 23.79 -35.14
CA ALA A 8 8.15 22.73 -34.92
C ALA A 8 8.15 22.21 -33.47
N ILE A 9 7.74 23.04 -32.51
CA ILE A 9 7.75 22.70 -31.08
C ILE A 9 6.64 21.69 -30.75
N THR A 10 5.43 21.86 -31.31
CA THR A 10 4.30 20.95 -31.06
C THR A 10 4.49 19.56 -31.66
N ALA A 11 5.20 19.44 -32.79
CA ALA A 11 5.47 18.13 -33.40
C ALA A 11 6.55 17.31 -32.65
N ALA A 12 7.47 17.99 -31.96
CA ALA A 12 8.52 17.33 -31.19
C ALA A 12 7.99 16.77 -29.85
N GLN A 13 7.05 17.47 -29.20
CA GLN A 13 6.40 16.99 -27.98
C GLN A 13 5.56 15.73 -28.26
N SER A 14 4.82 15.69 -29.37
CA SER A 14 4.00 14.53 -29.71
C SER A 14 4.77 13.24 -30.01
N ASP A 15 6.04 13.33 -30.42
CA ASP A 15 6.86 12.15 -30.72
C ASP A 15 7.46 11.55 -29.43
N MET A 16 7.82 12.42 -28.48
CA MET A 16 8.30 12.01 -27.15
C MET A 16 7.21 11.27 -26.38
N ASP A 17 6.03 11.86 -26.25
CA ASP A 17 4.91 11.22 -25.54
C ASP A 17 4.55 9.85 -26.13
N ALA A 18 4.58 9.74 -27.46
CA ALA A 18 4.32 8.48 -28.16
C ALA A 18 5.39 7.41 -27.87
N GLN A 19 6.65 7.80 -27.67
CA GLN A 19 7.72 6.90 -27.25
C GLN A 19 7.56 6.49 -25.79
N CYS A 20 7.22 7.42 -24.90
CA CYS A 20 6.94 7.14 -23.49
C CYS A 20 5.80 6.12 -23.35
N THR A 21 4.68 6.36 -24.04
CA THR A 21 3.53 5.44 -24.00
C THR A 21 3.91 4.04 -24.51
N GLN A 22 4.64 3.95 -25.63
CA GLN A 22 5.09 2.65 -26.16
C GLN A 22 6.03 1.91 -25.19
N LEU A 23 6.92 2.64 -24.51
CA LEU A 23 7.83 2.06 -23.52
C LEU A 23 7.04 1.57 -22.29
N LEU A 24 6.12 2.37 -21.75
CA LEU A 24 5.28 1.99 -20.61
C LEU A 24 4.39 0.78 -20.93
N GLU A 25 3.72 0.77 -22.09
CA GLU A 25 2.94 -0.39 -22.54
C GLU A 25 3.79 -1.66 -22.67
N LYS A 26 5.06 -1.51 -23.09
CA LYS A 26 6.00 -2.62 -23.12
C LYS A 26 6.34 -3.08 -21.71
N VAL A 27 6.74 -2.18 -20.83
CA VAL A 27 7.16 -2.49 -19.46
C VAL A 27 6.03 -3.16 -18.69
N PHE A 28 4.79 -2.64 -18.75
CA PHE A 28 3.65 -3.24 -18.05
C PHE A 28 3.24 -4.59 -18.63
N ARG A 29 3.27 -4.76 -19.95
CA ARG A 29 3.02 -6.09 -20.56
C ARG A 29 4.08 -7.11 -20.13
N ASP A 30 5.35 -6.70 -20.11
CA ASP A 30 6.46 -7.56 -19.71
C ASP A 30 6.36 -7.89 -18.21
N LEU A 31 6.01 -6.91 -17.36
CA LEU A 31 5.71 -7.09 -15.93
C LEU A 31 4.67 -8.19 -15.70
N GLY A 32 3.59 -8.15 -16.47
CA GLY A 32 2.52 -9.16 -16.42
C GLY A 32 3.00 -10.57 -16.75
N THR A 33 4.04 -10.70 -17.57
CA THR A 33 4.64 -12.01 -17.89
C THR A 33 5.66 -12.42 -16.84
N ASN A 34 6.50 -11.47 -16.41
CA ASN A 34 7.63 -11.69 -15.51
C ASN A 34 7.18 -12.03 -14.09
N CYS A 35 6.14 -11.35 -13.58
CA CYS A 35 5.68 -11.50 -12.20
C CYS A 35 4.43 -12.36 -12.04
N ALA A 36 3.98 -13.04 -13.09
CA ALA A 36 2.75 -13.86 -13.06
C ALA A 36 2.78 -15.01 -12.05
N ALA A 37 3.97 -15.45 -11.63
CA ALA A 37 4.18 -16.58 -10.72
C ALA A 37 4.55 -16.14 -9.30
N ALA A 38 4.52 -14.84 -9.01
CA ALA A 38 4.80 -14.34 -7.66
C ALA A 38 3.65 -14.70 -6.71
N GLU A 39 4.01 -15.05 -5.47
CA GLU A 39 3.08 -15.48 -4.42
C GLU A 39 3.22 -14.56 -3.20
N SER A 40 2.38 -14.73 -2.17
CA SER A 40 2.51 -13.99 -0.92
C SER A 40 3.91 -14.12 -0.31
N ASN A 41 4.37 -13.03 0.29
CA ASN A 41 5.69 -12.86 0.88
C ASN A 41 6.86 -13.02 -0.11
N THR A 42 6.69 -12.58 -1.34
CA THR A 42 7.76 -12.54 -2.36
C THR A 42 7.93 -11.15 -2.94
N VAL A 43 9.10 -10.91 -3.53
CA VAL A 43 9.38 -9.77 -4.40
C VAL A 43 9.69 -10.28 -5.80
N CYS A 44 9.10 -9.64 -6.81
CA CYS A 44 9.36 -9.88 -8.22
C CYS A 44 10.05 -8.67 -8.85
N TYR A 45 11.18 -8.94 -9.51
CA TYR A 45 11.89 -7.97 -10.32
C TYR A 45 11.23 -7.80 -11.70
N GLY A 46 10.45 -6.73 -11.86
CA GLY A 46 9.59 -6.57 -13.03
C GLY A 46 10.30 -6.15 -14.32
N SER A 47 11.36 -5.34 -14.23
CA SER A 47 11.97 -4.60 -15.34
C SER A 47 13.46 -4.38 -15.09
N PRO A 48 14.37 -4.34 -16.09
CA PRO A 48 15.84 -4.40 -15.92
C PRO A 48 16.53 -3.20 -15.23
N SER A 49 15.80 -2.41 -14.44
CA SER A 49 16.23 -1.17 -13.81
C SER A 49 15.99 -1.15 -12.30
N ILE A 50 16.44 -2.20 -11.58
CA ILE A 50 16.58 -2.15 -10.13
C ILE A 50 17.91 -1.47 -9.84
N VAL A 51 17.89 -0.56 -8.88
CA VAL A 51 19.08 0.08 -8.32
C VAL A 51 19.22 -0.44 -6.91
N ASP A 52 20.30 -1.18 -6.65
CA ASP A 52 20.78 -1.52 -5.31
C ASP A 52 19.83 -2.38 -4.45
N PRO A 53 19.58 -3.66 -4.80
CA PRO A 53 18.97 -4.58 -3.87
C PRO A 53 19.94 -4.87 -2.73
N LEU A 54 19.51 -4.69 -1.49
CA LEU A 54 20.31 -5.01 -0.29
C LEU A 54 19.61 -6.08 0.53
N PHE A 55 20.40 -7.00 1.08
CA PHE A 55 19.97 -8.00 2.05
C PHE A 55 20.50 -7.66 3.46
N THR A 56 19.95 -8.31 4.49
CA THR A 56 20.25 -8.04 5.90
C THR A 56 21.72 -8.19 6.30
N ASP A 57 22.53 -8.91 5.53
CA ASP A 57 23.98 -9.05 5.72
C ASP A 57 24.80 -7.93 5.05
N GLY A 58 24.12 -6.95 4.45
CA GLY A 58 24.70 -5.86 3.69
C GLY A 58 25.34 -6.29 2.36
N GLN A 59 25.05 -7.51 1.87
CA GLN A 59 25.46 -7.97 0.56
C GLN A 59 24.39 -7.66 -0.50
N GLU A 60 24.84 -7.49 -1.75
CA GLU A 60 23.98 -7.42 -2.96
C GLU A 60 23.75 -8.81 -3.58
N ILE A 61 24.39 -9.85 -3.02
CA ILE A 61 24.36 -11.23 -3.50
C ILE A 61 24.09 -12.16 -2.34
N PHE A 62 23.35 -13.24 -2.59
CA PHE A 62 23.18 -14.27 -1.58
C PHE A 62 24.50 -15.02 -1.36
N PRO A 63 24.83 -15.39 -0.11
CA PRO A 63 26.07 -16.09 0.23
C PRO A 63 26.26 -17.42 -0.52
N ASP A 64 25.17 -18.11 -0.87
CA ASP A 64 25.23 -19.51 -1.34
C ASP A 64 24.84 -19.76 -2.81
N ASP A 65 24.04 -18.91 -3.46
CA ASP A 65 23.40 -19.25 -4.75
C ASP A 65 23.58 -18.24 -5.92
N GLY A 66 24.24 -17.09 -5.72
CA GLY A 66 24.51 -16.11 -6.79
C GLY A 66 23.72 -14.80 -6.67
N GLN A 67 23.68 -14.00 -7.76
CA GLN A 67 22.92 -12.74 -7.81
C GLN A 67 21.43 -13.04 -7.81
N VAL A 68 20.67 -12.33 -6.97
CA VAL A 68 19.25 -12.61 -6.71
C VAL A 68 18.28 -11.64 -7.40
N PHE A 69 18.80 -10.70 -8.20
CA PHE A 69 18.04 -9.94 -9.19
C PHE A 69 18.92 -9.70 -10.42
N SER A 70 19.12 -10.76 -11.19
CA SER A 70 19.99 -10.75 -12.37
C SER A 70 19.24 -10.47 -13.66
N GLU A 71 17.97 -10.88 -13.75
CA GLU A 71 17.13 -10.67 -14.92
C GLU A 71 15.66 -10.40 -14.55
N PRO A 72 14.92 -9.63 -15.37
CA PRO A 72 13.50 -9.42 -15.16
C PRO A 72 12.74 -10.77 -15.06
N GLY A 73 11.89 -10.90 -14.05
CA GLY A 73 11.17 -12.13 -13.70
C GLY A 73 11.81 -12.93 -12.57
N ASP A 74 12.98 -12.53 -12.06
CA ASP A 74 13.51 -13.09 -10.82
C ASP A 74 12.53 -12.83 -9.67
N ILE A 75 12.14 -13.90 -8.97
CA ILE A 75 11.21 -13.90 -7.83
C ILE A 75 11.95 -14.46 -6.62
N VAL A 76 11.81 -13.77 -5.49
CA VAL A 76 12.63 -13.96 -4.30
C VAL A 76 11.73 -13.88 -3.08
N ASP A 77 11.88 -14.80 -2.14
CA ASP A 77 11.14 -14.73 -0.88
C ASP A 77 11.57 -13.48 -0.09
N LEU A 78 10.64 -12.83 0.60
CA LEU A 78 10.97 -11.68 1.45
C LEU A 78 11.75 -12.09 2.69
N VAL A 79 11.54 -13.33 3.15
CA VAL A 79 12.22 -13.93 4.31
C VAL A 79 12.67 -15.34 3.96
N PHE A 80 13.90 -15.67 4.33
CA PHE A 80 14.49 -16.98 4.16
C PHE A 80 14.63 -17.67 5.51
N PRO A 81 13.83 -18.73 5.78
CA PRO A 81 13.97 -19.53 6.98
C PRO A 81 15.15 -20.51 6.83
N GLN A 82 16.38 -20.00 6.91
CA GLN A 82 17.59 -20.83 7.07
C GLN A 82 18.19 -20.67 8.47
N GLU A 83 19.32 -21.34 8.76
CA GLU A 83 19.98 -21.28 10.09
C GLU A 83 20.36 -19.86 10.52
N ASP A 84 20.51 -18.95 9.55
CA ASP A 84 20.65 -17.50 9.75
C ASP A 84 19.47 -16.77 9.06
N PHE A 85 18.91 -15.75 9.71
CA PHE A 85 17.81 -14.94 9.18
C PHE A 85 18.29 -14.05 8.03
N TYR A 86 17.80 -14.32 6.80
CA TYR A 86 17.98 -13.44 5.65
C TYR A 86 16.65 -12.86 5.23
N SER A 87 16.62 -11.56 4.96
CA SER A 87 15.47 -10.89 4.35
C SER A 87 15.92 -9.83 3.35
N VAL A 88 15.01 -9.44 2.47
CA VAL A 88 15.19 -8.25 1.63
C VAL A 88 15.22 -7.04 2.57
N ALA A 89 16.34 -6.35 2.61
CA ALA A 89 16.56 -5.19 3.45
C ALA A 89 16.13 -3.90 2.75
N ALA A 90 16.53 -3.71 1.49
CA ALA A 90 16.12 -2.56 0.69
C ALA A 90 15.98 -2.91 -0.79
N LEU A 91 15.13 -2.15 -1.47
CA LEU A 91 14.85 -2.29 -2.89
C LEU A 91 14.64 -0.91 -3.52
N GLY A 92 15.44 -0.58 -4.53
CA GLY A 92 15.30 0.62 -5.34
C GLY A 92 15.00 0.32 -6.81
N VAL A 93 14.28 1.22 -7.47
CA VAL A 93 14.06 1.17 -8.93
C VAL A 93 14.47 2.50 -9.57
N SER A 94 14.81 2.48 -10.87
CA SER A 94 15.29 3.66 -11.61
C SER A 94 14.17 4.46 -12.27
N PRO A 95 14.37 5.78 -12.50
CA PRO A 95 13.45 6.59 -13.31
C PRO A 95 13.33 6.08 -14.75
N LEU A 96 12.34 6.62 -15.47
CA LEU A 96 12.15 6.38 -16.89
C LEU A 96 13.29 7.01 -17.70
N SER A 97 13.97 6.22 -18.51
CA SER A 97 15.00 6.65 -19.45
C SER A 97 14.63 6.24 -20.87
N LEU A 98 14.34 7.21 -21.72
CA LEU A 98 14.14 6.96 -23.16
C LEU A 98 15.46 6.63 -23.88
N GLU A 99 16.60 7.07 -23.35
CA GLU A 99 17.92 6.74 -23.89
C GLU A 99 18.26 5.26 -23.68
N ASP A 100 17.95 4.75 -22.49
CA ASP A 100 18.20 3.35 -22.11
C ASP A 100 17.03 2.42 -22.44
N GLU A 101 15.93 2.97 -22.97
CA GLU A 101 14.66 2.28 -23.21
C GLU A 101 14.17 1.51 -21.96
N ALA A 102 14.25 2.16 -20.80
CA ALA A 102 14.09 1.51 -19.51
C ALA A 102 13.20 2.30 -18.54
N TYR A 103 12.49 1.59 -17.67
CA TYR A 103 11.67 2.14 -16.58
C TYR A 103 11.70 1.18 -15.40
N GLY A 104 12.13 1.65 -14.23
CA GLY A 104 12.18 0.83 -13.03
C GLY A 104 10.79 0.48 -12.51
N VAL A 105 10.50 -0.82 -12.45
CA VAL A 105 9.28 -1.36 -11.83
C VAL A 105 9.61 -2.65 -11.08
N SER A 106 9.12 -2.75 -9.84
CA SER A 106 9.20 -3.96 -9.03
C SER A 106 7.89 -4.15 -8.27
N LEU A 107 7.50 -5.40 -8.03
CA LEU A 107 6.31 -5.73 -7.25
C LEU A 107 6.71 -6.54 -6.03
N ILE A 108 6.13 -6.23 -4.88
CA ILE A 108 6.27 -6.96 -3.64
C ILE A 108 4.87 -7.40 -3.23
N TYR A 109 4.73 -8.66 -2.86
CA TYR A 109 3.50 -9.26 -2.39
C TYR A 109 3.69 -9.51 -0.89
N THR A 110 3.17 -8.64 -0.03
CA THR A 110 3.26 -8.84 1.42
C THR A 110 1.93 -9.34 1.95
N GLN A 111 1.97 -10.31 2.87
CA GLN A 111 0.77 -10.77 3.53
C GLN A 111 0.14 -9.68 4.43
N ALA A 112 0.92 -8.69 4.90
CA ALA A 112 0.50 -7.71 5.89
C ALA A 112 -0.20 -8.37 7.10
N ASN A 113 -1.28 -7.78 7.60
CA ASN A 113 -2.10 -8.35 8.67
C ASN A 113 -3.09 -9.43 8.21
N LEU A 114 -3.01 -9.89 6.95
CA LEU A 114 -4.02 -10.75 6.34
C LEU A 114 -3.78 -12.24 6.61
N PRO A 115 -4.82 -13.08 6.57
CA PRO A 115 -4.68 -14.53 6.58
C PRO A 115 -4.18 -15.09 5.24
N THR A 116 -3.57 -16.29 5.24
CA THR A 116 -2.99 -16.90 4.03
C THR A 116 -4.01 -17.30 2.95
N THR A 117 -5.30 -17.33 3.29
CA THR A 117 -6.40 -17.66 2.39
C THR A 117 -6.92 -16.47 1.58
N VAL A 118 -6.36 -15.28 1.85
CA VAL A 118 -6.71 -14.02 1.21
C VAL A 118 -5.49 -13.55 0.41
N ASP A 119 -5.77 -12.88 -0.72
CA ASP A 119 -4.73 -12.31 -1.56
C ASP A 119 -3.82 -11.35 -0.74
N PRO A 120 -2.54 -11.22 -1.08
CA PRO A 120 -1.63 -10.32 -0.38
C PRO A 120 -1.92 -8.84 -0.70
N VAL A 121 -1.30 -7.95 0.07
CA VAL A 121 -1.12 -6.55 -0.33
C VAL A 121 -0.02 -6.49 -1.39
N VAL A 122 -0.33 -5.89 -2.53
CA VAL A 122 0.62 -5.63 -3.60
C VAL A 122 1.24 -4.25 -3.40
N ILE A 123 2.55 -4.20 -3.22
CA ILE A 123 3.37 -2.99 -3.15
C ILE A 123 4.15 -2.88 -4.46
N GLY A 124 3.77 -1.94 -5.33
CA GLY A 124 4.46 -1.66 -6.58
C GLY A 124 5.36 -0.43 -6.47
N LEU A 125 6.64 -0.59 -6.79
CA LEU A 125 7.61 0.50 -6.87
C LEU A 125 7.69 0.97 -8.32
N PHE A 126 7.59 2.28 -8.54
CA PHE A 126 7.58 2.89 -9.86
C PHE A 126 8.54 4.07 -9.94
N GLY A 127 9.38 4.11 -10.96
CA GLY A 127 10.27 5.24 -11.24
C GLY A 127 11.43 5.37 -10.25
N ASN A 128 11.73 6.57 -9.78
CA ASN A 128 12.84 6.82 -8.86
C ASN A 128 12.39 6.70 -7.41
N VAL A 129 12.27 5.48 -6.91
CA VAL A 129 11.86 5.22 -5.52
C VAL A 129 12.65 4.07 -4.93
N ARG A 130 12.95 4.19 -3.64
CA ARG A 130 13.51 3.12 -2.83
C ARG A 130 12.60 2.87 -1.62
N ILE A 131 12.45 1.61 -1.27
CA ILE A 131 11.90 1.24 0.03
C ILE A 131 12.91 0.44 0.83
N GLU A 132 12.77 0.50 2.14
CA GLU A 132 13.56 -0.27 3.09
C GLU A 132 12.65 -0.99 4.08
N ASN A 133 12.95 -2.25 4.34
CA ASN A 133 12.19 -3.08 5.26
C ASN A 133 12.43 -2.63 6.71
N GLY A 134 11.33 -2.43 7.43
CA GLY A 134 11.32 -2.05 8.84
C GLY A 134 11.01 -3.20 9.80
N VAL A 135 10.76 -4.42 9.29
CA VAL A 135 10.38 -5.58 10.12
C VAL A 135 11.62 -6.36 10.54
N PHE A 136 11.94 -6.33 11.85
CA PHE A 136 13.07 -7.05 12.42
C PHE A 136 12.73 -8.51 12.76
N GLU A 137 13.76 -9.34 12.98
CA GLU A 137 13.61 -10.78 13.26
C GLU A 137 12.77 -11.06 14.52
N ASP A 138 12.86 -10.22 15.55
CA ASP A 138 12.13 -10.37 16.81
C ASP A 138 10.66 -9.92 16.73
N GLU A 139 10.30 -9.16 15.70
CA GLU A 139 8.92 -8.74 15.39
C GLU A 139 8.29 -9.64 14.33
N LEU A 140 9.10 -10.41 13.59
CA LEU A 140 8.63 -11.13 12.43
C LEU A 140 7.60 -12.22 12.77
N PHE A 141 6.43 -12.10 12.15
CA PHE A 141 5.39 -13.11 12.09
C PHE A 141 5.41 -13.82 10.73
N LEU A 142 5.65 -15.13 10.76
CA LEU A 142 5.48 -15.99 9.59
C LEU A 142 4.18 -16.79 9.74
N PRO A 143 3.26 -16.69 8.76
CA PRO A 143 2.06 -17.52 8.78
C PRO A 143 2.39 -19.02 8.86
N GLY A 144 1.63 -19.74 9.67
CA GLY A 144 1.86 -21.14 10.00
C GLY A 144 0.73 -22.05 9.56
N GLU A 145 0.58 -23.19 10.25
CA GLU A 145 -0.53 -24.11 10.01
C GLU A 145 -1.87 -23.48 10.42
N GLU A 146 -2.87 -23.61 9.54
CA GLU A 146 -4.24 -23.21 9.83
C GLU A 146 -5.06 -24.41 10.32
N ILE A 147 -5.97 -24.19 11.27
CA ILE A 147 -6.86 -25.24 11.79
C ILE A 147 -8.33 -24.84 11.69
N THR A 148 -9.21 -25.82 11.52
CA THR A 148 -10.66 -25.57 11.63
C THR A 148 -11.08 -25.59 13.10
N VAL A 149 -11.70 -24.50 13.55
CA VAL A 149 -12.25 -24.37 14.90
C VAL A 149 -13.77 -24.33 14.87
N SER A 150 -14.41 -24.78 15.94
CA SER A 150 -15.87 -24.73 16.09
C SER A 150 -16.26 -23.84 17.26
N LEU A 151 -17.20 -22.91 17.02
CA LEU A 151 -17.74 -21.96 17.98
C LEU A 151 -19.23 -22.27 18.23
N SER A 152 -19.64 -22.37 19.49
CA SER A 152 -21.07 -22.55 19.82
C SER A 152 -21.85 -21.24 19.75
N GLU A 153 -21.29 -20.17 20.33
CA GLU A 153 -21.83 -18.82 20.37
C GLU A 153 -20.74 -17.93 20.97
N ALA A 154 -20.12 -17.08 20.16
CA ALA A 154 -18.96 -16.29 20.56
C ALA A 154 -19.04 -14.87 20.00
N VAL A 155 -18.44 -13.90 20.69
CA VAL A 155 -18.33 -12.53 20.19
C VAL A 155 -16.98 -12.37 19.49
N LEU A 156 -17.02 -11.81 18.29
CA LEU A 156 -15.82 -11.44 17.53
C LEU A 156 -15.33 -10.06 17.97
N PHE A 157 -14.01 -9.89 18.00
CA PHE A 157 -13.37 -8.64 18.36
C PHE A 157 -12.35 -8.18 17.31
N THR A 158 -12.18 -6.87 17.19
CA THR A 158 -11.20 -6.24 16.28
C THR A 158 -9.75 -6.53 16.70
N ALA A 159 -9.51 -6.63 18.00
CA ALA A 159 -8.21 -6.88 18.60
C ALA A 159 -8.38 -7.72 19.87
N PRO A 160 -7.38 -8.50 20.33
CA PRO A 160 -7.44 -9.15 21.64
C PRO A 160 -7.27 -8.11 22.76
N ASP A 161 -7.67 -8.41 23.98
CA ASP A 161 -7.51 -7.48 25.12
C ASP A 161 -6.05 -7.34 25.61
N SER A 162 -5.14 -8.12 25.02
CA SER A 162 -3.71 -8.14 25.31
C SER A 162 -2.89 -7.10 24.53
N VAL A 163 -3.50 -6.40 23.57
CA VAL A 163 -2.83 -5.35 22.77
C VAL A 163 -3.36 -3.97 23.15
N ASP A 164 -2.56 -2.93 22.95
CA ASP A 164 -2.95 -1.53 23.21
C ASP A 164 -3.76 -0.95 22.02
N GLU A 165 -4.67 -1.75 21.48
CA GLU A 165 -5.62 -1.36 20.44
C GLU A 165 -7.05 -1.41 20.98
N PRO A 166 -8.00 -0.67 20.38
CA PRO A 166 -9.40 -0.76 20.76
C PRO A 166 -9.94 -2.18 20.62
N HIS A 167 -10.23 -2.80 21.77
CA HIS A 167 -10.94 -4.08 21.88
C HIS A 167 -12.44 -3.86 21.64
N LEU A 168 -12.86 -3.80 20.36
CA LEU A 168 -14.24 -3.53 19.96
C LEU A 168 -14.94 -4.82 19.56
N ALA A 169 -16.12 -5.05 20.14
CA ALA A 169 -17.00 -6.13 19.73
C ALA A 169 -17.58 -5.85 18.34
N ILE A 170 -17.47 -6.83 17.44
CA ILE A 170 -17.96 -6.76 16.06
C ILE A 170 -19.38 -7.33 16.01
N GLU A 171 -19.49 -8.65 16.14
CA GLU A 171 -20.76 -9.37 16.10
C GLU A 171 -20.67 -10.70 16.83
N GLN A 172 -21.81 -11.36 16.99
CA GLN A 172 -21.90 -12.66 17.64
C GLN A 172 -22.07 -13.75 16.58
N VAL A 173 -21.22 -14.78 16.62
CA VAL A 173 -21.17 -15.84 15.61
C VAL A 173 -21.23 -17.23 16.23
N SER A 174 -21.57 -18.22 15.40
CA SER A 174 -21.51 -19.65 15.71
C SER A 174 -21.23 -20.43 14.43
N GLY A 175 -20.61 -21.60 14.54
CA GLY A 175 -20.28 -22.43 13.38
C GLY A 175 -18.81 -22.84 13.34
N THR A 176 -18.30 -23.09 12.13
CA THR A 176 -16.92 -23.51 11.89
C THR A 176 -16.15 -22.42 11.18
N PHE A 177 -14.96 -22.12 11.67
CA PHE A 177 -14.08 -21.07 11.17
C PHE A 177 -12.68 -21.61 10.96
N VAL A 178 -11.88 -20.91 10.16
CA VAL A 178 -10.44 -21.18 10.02
C VAL A 178 -9.71 -20.29 11.02
N ALA A 179 -8.86 -20.88 11.86
CA ALA A 179 -7.98 -20.15 12.75
C ALA A 179 -6.55 -20.24 12.23
N ASP A 180 -5.80 -19.14 12.35
CA ASP A 180 -4.47 -19.00 11.77
C ASP A 180 -3.43 -18.35 12.70
N ALA A 181 -3.83 -17.92 13.90
CA ALA A 181 -2.92 -17.38 14.91
C ALA A 181 -3.51 -17.48 16.32
N VAL A 182 -2.62 -17.42 17.32
CA VAL A 182 -2.96 -17.38 18.75
C VAL A 182 -2.12 -16.31 19.45
N THR A 183 -2.66 -15.66 20.49
CA THR A 183 -1.87 -14.73 21.32
C THR A 183 -0.77 -15.45 22.11
N PRO A 184 0.29 -14.75 22.56
CA PRO A 184 1.39 -15.36 23.32
C PRO A 184 0.97 -16.07 24.61
N ASP A 185 -0.14 -15.65 25.21
CA ASP A 185 -0.72 -16.25 26.42
C ASP A 185 -1.74 -17.36 26.14
N GLY A 186 -2.11 -17.58 24.88
CA GLY A 186 -3.10 -18.57 24.47
C GLY A 186 -4.56 -18.14 24.69
N SER A 187 -4.82 -16.92 25.18
CA SER A 187 -6.17 -16.49 25.58
C SER A 187 -7.06 -16.15 24.39
N TRP A 188 -6.48 -15.78 23.25
CA TRP A 188 -7.21 -15.38 22.05
C TRP A 188 -6.74 -16.13 20.82
N VAL A 189 -7.70 -16.45 19.96
CA VAL A 189 -7.44 -17.09 18.66
C VAL A 189 -7.93 -16.17 17.56
N ARG A 190 -7.07 -15.94 16.57
CA ARG A 190 -7.44 -15.21 15.36
C ARG A 190 -8.16 -16.18 14.43
N ILE A 191 -9.34 -15.79 13.98
CA ILE A 191 -10.16 -16.55 13.05
C ILE A 191 -10.47 -15.72 11.81
N GLN A 192 -10.68 -16.41 10.70
CA GLN A 192 -11.17 -15.85 9.45
C GLN A 192 -12.69 -15.99 9.42
N TYR A 193 -13.39 -14.91 9.12
CA TYR A 193 -14.84 -14.93 8.97
C TYR A 193 -15.30 -14.15 7.73
N GLU A 194 -16.42 -14.58 7.17
CA GLU A 194 -17.10 -13.90 6.06
C GLU A 194 -18.29 -13.14 6.62
N TYR A 195 -18.44 -11.88 6.23
CA TYR A 195 -19.58 -11.05 6.60
C TYR A 195 -20.22 -10.43 5.36
N GLU A 196 -21.54 -10.34 5.35
CA GLU A 196 -22.28 -9.73 4.24
C GLU A 196 -22.24 -8.21 4.34
N ARG A 197 -21.70 -7.55 3.30
CA ARG A 197 -21.93 -6.13 3.01
C ARG A 197 -23.06 -6.00 1.99
N GLU A 198 -23.64 -4.80 1.84
CA GLU A 198 -24.70 -4.51 0.85
C GLU A 198 -24.33 -4.88 -0.60
N LEU A 199 -23.03 -5.06 -0.89
CA LEU A 199 -22.50 -5.32 -2.23
C LEU A 199 -21.75 -6.66 -2.39
N GLY A 200 -21.71 -7.50 -1.35
CA GLY A 200 -21.04 -8.80 -1.43
C GLY A 200 -20.56 -9.31 -0.07
N ALA A 201 -20.13 -10.57 -0.03
CA ALA A 201 -19.44 -11.11 1.14
C ALA A 201 -18.00 -10.60 1.17
N SER A 202 -17.58 -10.00 2.29
CA SER A 202 -16.19 -9.64 2.56
C SER A 202 -15.59 -10.64 3.54
N ARG A 203 -14.29 -10.90 3.42
CA ARG A 203 -13.53 -11.65 4.42
C ARG A 203 -12.81 -10.70 5.36
N ALA A 204 -12.73 -11.07 6.63
CA ALA A 204 -11.92 -10.35 7.61
C ALA A 204 -11.31 -11.34 8.60
N ALA A 205 -10.26 -10.90 9.28
CA ALA A 205 -9.76 -11.54 10.48
C ALA A 205 -10.45 -10.91 11.71
N ALA A 206 -10.75 -11.72 12.70
CA ALA A 206 -11.22 -11.27 14.00
C ALA A 206 -10.65 -12.15 15.11
N TRP A 207 -10.70 -11.65 16.32
CA TRP A 207 -10.26 -12.35 17.52
C TRP A 207 -11.44 -12.92 18.28
N VAL A 208 -11.30 -14.16 18.75
CA VAL A 208 -12.27 -14.84 19.61
C VAL A 208 -11.57 -15.37 20.86
N SER A 209 -12.27 -15.38 21.99
CA SER A 209 -11.75 -15.98 23.21
C SER A 209 -11.51 -17.47 23.00
N ALA A 210 -10.35 -17.96 23.44
CA ALA A 210 -10.05 -19.39 23.40
C ALA A 210 -11.03 -20.22 24.26
N GLU A 211 -11.69 -19.60 25.26
CA GLU A 211 -12.72 -20.25 26.08
C GLU A 211 -14.01 -20.53 25.32
N ASP A 212 -14.27 -19.83 24.21
CA ASP A 212 -15.45 -20.00 23.37
C ASP A 212 -15.27 -21.11 22.31
N LEU A 213 -14.06 -21.65 22.18
CA LEU A 213 -13.74 -22.77 21.30
C LEU A 213 -14.29 -24.10 21.86
N ALA A 214 -14.57 -25.05 20.97
CA ALA A 214 -14.82 -26.42 21.38
C ALA A 214 -13.63 -27.02 22.16
N ALA A 215 -13.91 -27.75 23.24
CA ALA A 215 -12.90 -28.21 24.21
C ALA A 215 -11.85 -29.19 23.66
N ASP A 216 -12.03 -29.71 22.44
CA ASP A 216 -11.12 -30.62 21.75
C ASP A 216 -10.21 -29.94 20.72
N VAL A 217 -10.32 -28.62 20.54
CA VAL A 217 -9.43 -27.85 19.65
C VAL A 217 -8.05 -27.71 20.29
N ASP A 218 -7.01 -28.16 19.59
CA ASP A 218 -5.62 -27.95 19.97
C ASP A 218 -5.07 -26.71 19.25
N THR A 219 -4.99 -25.59 19.97
CA THR A 219 -4.47 -24.31 19.44
C THR A 219 -2.94 -24.22 19.51
N SER A 220 -2.26 -25.21 20.09
CA SER A 220 -0.79 -25.17 20.27
C SER A 220 0.00 -25.33 18.97
N VAL A 221 -0.68 -25.70 17.87
CA VAL A 221 -0.12 -25.77 16.52
C VAL A 221 -0.17 -24.44 15.77
N LEU A 222 -0.98 -23.48 16.25
CA LEU A 222 -1.10 -22.17 15.61
C LEU A 222 0.17 -21.35 15.87
N PRO A 223 0.60 -20.53 14.88
CA PRO A 223 1.67 -19.58 15.10
C PRO A 223 1.25 -18.52 16.13
N VAL A 224 2.23 -18.04 16.90
CA VAL A 224 2.01 -17.01 17.92
C VAL A 224 2.07 -15.63 17.27
N LEU A 225 1.00 -14.85 17.40
CA LEU A 225 0.91 -13.46 16.95
C LEU A 225 0.87 -12.54 18.17
N GLY A 226 1.96 -11.82 18.42
CA GLY A 226 2.10 -10.85 19.49
C GLY A 226 1.58 -9.45 19.14
N PRO A 227 1.56 -8.51 20.12
CA PRO A 227 1.21 -7.11 19.90
C PRO A 227 2.07 -6.42 18.85
N ASP A 228 3.37 -6.71 18.86
CA ASP A 228 4.38 -6.07 18.01
C ASP A 228 4.72 -6.96 16.80
N SER A 229 3.91 -7.98 16.54
CA SER A 229 4.20 -8.96 15.49
C SER A 229 3.78 -8.46 14.11
N LEU A 230 4.72 -8.41 13.18
CA LEU A 230 4.54 -7.90 11.82
C LEU A 230 4.95 -8.95 10.78
N SER A 231 4.18 -9.08 9.70
CA SER A 231 4.56 -9.92 8.57
C SER A 231 5.68 -9.29 7.72
N PRO A 232 6.37 -10.04 6.84
CA PRO A 232 7.44 -9.50 6.01
C PRO A 232 7.06 -8.22 5.26
N MET A 233 7.86 -7.16 5.39
CA MET A 233 7.63 -5.86 4.72
C MET A 233 6.25 -5.21 5.01
N GLN A 234 5.58 -5.59 6.11
CA GLN A 234 4.38 -4.89 6.57
C GLN A 234 4.71 -3.49 7.08
N GLU A 235 5.91 -3.32 7.65
CA GLU A 235 6.51 -2.02 7.92
C GLU A 235 7.64 -1.75 6.93
N PHE A 236 7.65 -0.54 6.36
CA PHE A 236 8.74 -0.09 5.50
C PHE A 236 8.89 1.42 5.47
N TYR A 237 10.08 1.85 5.06
CA TYR A 237 10.45 3.25 4.90
C TYR A 237 10.58 3.58 3.44
N ILE A 238 9.84 4.57 2.96
CA ILE A 238 10.02 5.14 1.64
C ILE A 238 11.16 6.15 1.72
N ILE A 239 12.10 6.00 0.80
CA ILE A 239 13.21 6.89 0.58
C ILE A 239 13.08 7.36 -0.88
N SER A 240 12.73 8.63 -1.07
CA SER A 240 12.82 9.26 -2.37
C SER A 240 14.19 9.92 -2.52
N ASP A 241 14.93 9.56 -3.57
CA ASP A 241 16.02 10.42 -4.02
C ASP A 241 15.40 11.64 -4.69
N SER A 242 15.70 12.83 -4.18
CA SER A 242 15.23 14.15 -4.66
C SER A 242 15.78 14.55 -6.04
N GLY A 243 16.17 13.57 -6.85
CA GLY A 243 16.50 13.76 -8.25
C GLY A 243 15.21 13.94 -9.05
N ASP A 244 14.77 15.19 -9.18
CA ASP A 244 13.90 15.65 -10.26
C ASP A 244 14.50 15.19 -11.59
N GLU A 245 14.05 14.05 -12.08
CA GLU A 245 14.20 13.72 -13.49
C GLU A 245 12.84 13.97 -14.12
N ASP A 246 12.64 15.22 -14.52
CA ASP A 246 11.61 15.60 -15.48
C ASP A 246 11.89 14.79 -16.76
N THR A 247 11.29 13.60 -16.82
CA THR A 247 11.46 12.63 -17.92
C THR A 247 10.95 13.21 -19.25
N GLY A 248 10.28 14.37 -19.21
CA GLY A 248 9.57 14.97 -20.34
C GLY A 248 8.33 14.16 -20.75
N CYS A 249 8.00 13.08 -20.02
CA CYS A 249 6.88 12.20 -20.28
C CYS A 249 5.70 12.53 -19.36
N GLU A 250 4.75 13.33 -19.84
CA GLU A 250 3.54 13.66 -19.07
C GLU A 250 2.64 12.44 -18.82
N THR A 251 2.83 11.37 -19.62
CA THR A 251 2.06 10.12 -19.54
C THR A 251 2.69 9.07 -18.62
N ALA A 252 3.89 9.32 -18.10
CA ALA A 252 4.53 8.40 -17.17
C ALA A 252 3.88 8.48 -15.79
N PRO A 253 3.73 7.35 -15.07
CA PRO A 253 3.34 7.42 -13.68
C PRO A 253 4.39 8.21 -12.90
N PRO A 254 3.97 9.02 -11.91
CA PRO A 254 4.92 9.67 -11.03
C PRO A 254 5.73 8.61 -10.26
N SER A 255 6.94 8.99 -9.83
CA SER A 255 7.75 8.11 -8.98
C SER A 255 7.11 7.93 -7.62
N GLY A 256 7.05 6.71 -7.12
CA GLY A 256 6.44 6.41 -5.82
C GLY A 256 6.04 4.95 -5.66
N VAL A 257 5.28 4.70 -4.59
CA VAL A 257 4.84 3.38 -4.17
C VAL A 257 3.34 3.26 -4.30
N LEU A 258 2.88 2.35 -5.14
CA LEU A 258 1.47 1.95 -5.22
C LEU A 258 1.24 0.82 -4.21
N LEU A 259 0.23 0.94 -3.35
CA LEU A 259 -0.23 -0.14 -2.50
C LEU A 259 -1.65 -0.52 -2.88
N GLN A 260 -1.88 -1.81 -3.07
CA GLN A 260 -3.21 -2.37 -3.34
C GLN A 260 -3.48 -3.54 -2.41
N GLY A 261 -4.42 -3.36 -1.49
CA GLY A 261 -4.97 -4.46 -0.69
C GLY A 261 -5.91 -5.33 -1.52
N PRO A 262 -6.38 -6.46 -0.99
CA PRO A 262 -7.43 -7.23 -1.63
C PRO A 262 -8.73 -6.44 -1.69
N GLU A 263 -9.56 -6.73 -2.70
CA GLU A 263 -10.81 -6.02 -2.87
C GLU A 263 -11.70 -6.19 -1.64
N ASN A 264 -12.08 -5.08 -1.02
CA ASN A 264 -13.02 -5.04 0.10
C ASN A 264 -12.52 -5.71 1.39
N ILE A 265 -11.20 -5.82 1.57
CA ILE A 265 -10.56 -6.32 2.78
C ILE A 265 -9.61 -5.24 3.30
N GLU A 266 -9.77 -4.86 4.56
CA GLU A 266 -8.91 -3.88 5.21
C GLU A 266 -7.56 -4.52 5.50
N SER A 267 -6.51 -3.89 4.98
CA SER A 267 -5.13 -4.31 5.14
C SER A 267 -4.35 -3.21 5.83
N ASP A 268 -3.58 -3.54 6.86
CA ASP A 268 -2.83 -2.59 7.66
C ASP A 268 -1.33 -2.71 7.38
N VAL A 269 -0.70 -1.58 7.04
CA VAL A 269 0.75 -1.45 6.82
C VAL A 269 1.28 -0.23 7.57
N LEU A 270 2.58 -0.21 7.84
CA LEU A 270 3.27 0.92 8.47
C LEU A 270 4.24 1.54 7.47
N ILE A 271 4.06 2.83 7.18
CA ILE A 271 4.88 3.54 6.19
C ILE A 271 5.52 4.75 6.86
N ASN A 272 6.85 4.72 7.03
CA ASN A 272 7.58 5.79 7.73
C ASN A 272 6.97 6.13 9.11
N GLY A 273 6.51 5.09 9.83
CA GLY A 273 5.84 5.22 11.12
C GLY A 273 4.40 5.74 11.09
N VAL A 274 3.81 5.89 9.90
CA VAL A 274 2.37 6.14 9.75
C VAL A 274 1.64 4.80 9.66
N HIS A 275 0.65 4.57 10.53
CA HIS A 275 -0.27 3.44 10.41
C HIS A 275 -1.27 3.72 9.26
N VAL A 276 -1.28 2.86 8.25
CA VAL A 276 -2.12 3.02 7.06
C VAL A 276 -3.03 1.80 6.92
N ARG A 277 -4.34 2.03 7.03
CA ARG A 277 -5.37 1.05 6.72
C ARG A 277 -5.88 1.28 5.30
N ILE A 278 -5.69 0.28 4.46
CA ILE A 278 -6.04 0.32 3.03
C ILE A 278 -7.18 -0.66 2.81
N SER A 279 -8.30 -0.17 2.28
CA SER A 279 -9.40 -1.03 1.83
C SER A 279 -9.38 -1.33 0.32
N SER A 280 -8.49 -0.65 -0.40
CA SER A 280 -8.38 -0.73 -1.85
C SER A 280 -6.99 -0.25 -2.33
N THR A 281 -6.87 0.93 -2.96
CA THR A 281 -5.62 1.36 -3.61
C THR A 281 -5.20 2.78 -3.19
N VAL A 282 -3.94 2.90 -2.76
CA VAL A 282 -3.29 4.16 -2.39
C VAL A 282 -1.97 4.28 -3.12
N PHE A 283 -1.63 5.50 -3.53
CA PHE A 283 -0.31 5.85 -4.03
C PHE A 283 0.40 6.74 -3.02
N VAL A 284 1.62 6.37 -2.66
CA VAL A 284 2.42 7.04 -1.64
C VAL A 284 3.70 7.58 -2.26
N GLN A 285 3.99 8.84 -1.98
CA GLN A 285 5.19 9.51 -2.48
C GLN A 285 5.89 10.22 -1.33
N MET A 286 7.21 10.35 -1.47
CA MET A 286 7.97 11.32 -0.70
C MET A 286 8.48 12.39 -1.67
N VAL A 287 8.02 13.63 -1.50
CA VAL A 287 8.33 14.77 -2.39
C VAL A 287 8.88 15.88 -1.51
N ASP A 288 10.12 16.31 -1.76
CA ASP A 288 10.82 17.28 -0.92
C ASP A 288 10.77 16.93 0.58
N GLY A 289 10.77 15.63 0.90
CA GLY A 289 10.68 15.09 2.27
C GLY A 289 9.28 15.16 2.90
N VAL A 290 8.26 15.60 2.17
CA VAL A 290 6.84 15.51 2.57
C VAL A 290 6.29 14.17 2.09
N LEU A 291 5.58 13.45 2.97
CA LEU A 291 4.86 12.25 2.59
C LEU A 291 3.48 12.62 2.04
N HIS A 292 3.18 12.15 0.83
CA HIS A 292 1.88 12.31 0.18
C HIS A 292 1.18 10.96 0.14
N PHE A 293 -0.07 10.91 0.60
CA PHE A 293 -0.95 9.75 0.52
C PHE A 293 -2.12 10.10 -0.40
N THR A 294 -2.16 9.50 -1.59
CA THR A 294 -3.20 9.73 -2.59
C THR A 294 -4.07 8.49 -2.74
N THR A 295 -5.35 8.57 -2.37
CA THR A 295 -6.28 7.44 -2.53
C THR A 295 -6.79 7.40 -3.97
N LEU A 296 -6.47 6.32 -4.69
CA LEU A 296 -6.92 6.13 -6.08
C LEU A 296 -8.30 5.48 -6.16
N SER A 297 -8.57 4.52 -5.27
CA SER A 297 -9.86 3.82 -5.16
C SER A 297 -10.12 3.36 -3.73
N GLY A 298 -11.38 3.09 -3.41
CA GLY A 298 -11.81 2.72 -2.05
C GLY A 298 -11.52 3.78 -1.01
N LEU A 299 -11.16 3.35 0.19
CA LEU A 299 -10.88 4.21 1.34
C LEU A 299 -9.51 3.90 1.93
N VAL A 300 -8.81 4.95 2.33
CA VAL A 300 -7.60 4.89 3.14
C VAL A 300 -7.89 5.59 4.46
N VAL A 301 -7.47 4.97 5.55
CA VAL A 301 -7.51 5.59 6.88
C VAL A 301 -6.09 5.65 7.41
N LEU A 302 -5.62 6.87 7.67
CA LEU A 302 -4.32 7.13 8.28
C LEU A 302 -4.50 7.22 9.79
N GLU A 303 -3.60 6.62 10.56
CA GLU A 303 -3.64 6.56 12.02
C GLU A 303 -5.01 6.08 12.59
N PRO A 304 -5.51 4.92 12.13
CA PRO A 304 -6.85 4.45 12.48
C PRO A 304 -7.01 4.27 13.99
N ASN A 305 -8.16 4.70 14.52
CA ASN A 305 -8.55 4.65 15.93
C ASN A 305 -7.68 5.49 16.89
N THR A 306 -6.96 6.48 16.37
CA THR A 306 -6.20 7.44 17.19
C THR A 306 -6.88 8.81 17.20
N ASP A 307 -6.33 9.76 17.96
CA ASP A 307 -6.70 11.17 17.88
C ASP A 307 -6.16 11.88 16.63
N HIS A 308 -5.30 11.22 15.84
CA HIS A 308 -4.73 11.70 14.59
C HIS A 308 -5.38 11.06 13.35
N GLU A 309 -6.48 10.32 13.52
CA GLU A 309 -7.15 9.61 12.42
C GLU A 309 -7.57 10.57 11.29
N VAL A 310 -7.20 10.20 10.05
CA VAL A 310 -7.64 10.90 8.84
C VAL A 310 -8.17 9.91 7.81
N ILE A 311 -9.44 10.07 7.44
CA ILE A 311 -10.06 9.30 6.37
C ILE A 311 -9.81 10.03 5.04
N VAL A 312 -9.13 9.36 4.11
CA VAL A 312 -8.79 9.88 2.78
C VAL A 312 -9.65 9.16 1.72
N PRO A 313 -10.73 9.80 1.25
CA PRO A 313 -11.60 9.23 0.23
C PRO A 313 -10.93 9.22 -1.14
N PRO A 314 -11.47 8.48 -2.12
CA PRO A 314 -10.81 8.30 -3.40
C PRO A 314 -10.86 9.62 -4.21
N GLY A 315 -9.74 9.97 -4.86
CA GLY A 315 -9.54 11.24 -5.55
C GLY A 315 -9.03 12.37 -4.66
N PHE A 316 -8.66 12.05 -3.41
CA PHE A 316 -8.08 12.99 -2.47
C PHE A 316 -6.63 12.60 -2.13
N THR A 317 -5.88 13.61 -1.71
CA THR A 317 -4.52 13.50 -1.21
C THR A 317 -4.40 14.16 0.16
N VAL A 318 -3.54 13.60 1.00
CA VAL A 318 -3.15 14.15 2.31
C VAL A 318 -1.64 14.19 2.40
N GLU A 319 -1.13 15.27 3.00
CA GLU A 319 0.29 15.52 3.17
C GLU A 319 0.68 15.42 4.65
N PHE A 320 1.84 14.81 4.94
CA PHE A 320 2.48 14.82 6.24
C PHE A 320 3.90 15.40 6.13
N GLY A 321 4.22 16.39 6.97
CA GLY A 321 5.52 17.07 6.93
C GLY A 321 5.48 18.55 6.51
N ILE A 322 4.30 19.13 6.29
CA ILE A 322 4.14 20.48 5.72
C ILE A 322 4.55 21.65 6.64
N SER A 323 5.01 21.38 7.87
CA SER A 323 5.34 22.44 8.86
C SER A 323 6.55 23.30 8.47
N GLY A 324 7.30 22.89 7.44
CA GLY A 324 8.54 23.53 6.99
C GLY A 324 9.78 23.16 7.82
N ASP A 325 9.60 22.40 8.90
CA ASP A 325 10.68 21.79 9.68
C ASP A 325 10.57 20.26 9.61
N LEU A 326 11.04 19.70 8.49
CA LEU A 326 11.00 18.26 8.23
C LEU A 326 11.74 17.45 9.30
N ALA A 327 12.83 17.98 9.85
CA ALA A 327 13.56 17.34 10.94
C ALA A 327 12.71 17.26 12.22
N ALA A 328 11.80 18.22 12.45
CA ALA A 328 10.86 18.13 13.55
C ALA A 328 9.74 17.11 13.29
N CYS A 329 9.32 16.95 12.03
CA CYS A 329 8.28 15.99 11.64
C CYS A 329 8.75 14.55 11.56
N PHE A 330 10.01 14.31 11.20
CA PHE A 330 10.54 12.95 10.98
C PHE A 330 11.64 12.55 11.96
N GLY A 331 12.04 13.47 12.84
CA GLY A 331 13.18 13.31 13.73
C GLY A 331 14.52 13.49 13.01
N ASP A 332 15.59 13.16 13.72
CA ASP A 332 16.89 12.95 13.08
C ASP A 332 16.79 11.67 12.24
N PHE A 333 17.23 11.72 10.99
CA PHE A 333 17.36 10.50 10.17
C PHE A 333 18.27 9.51 10.89
N VAL A 334 17.70 8.36 11.22
CA VAL A 334 18.35 7.27 11.97
C VAL A 334 18.26 5.99 11.13
N ASN A 335 19.06 4.99 11.50
CA ASN A 335 19.00 3.67 10.89
C ASN A 335 17.93 2.85 11.62
N LEU A 336 16.71 2.89 11.08
CA LEU A 336 15.54 2.19 11.61
C LEU A 336 15.16 0.99 10.74
N GLY A 337 15.61 0.93 9.49
CA GLY A 337 15.45 -0.27 8.68
C GLY A 337 16.66 -1.19 8.71
N LEU A 338 16.65 -2.16 7.79
CA LEU A 338 17.63 -3.24 7.70
C LEU A 338 18.85 -2.92 6.82
N ASP A 339 18.94 -1.76 6.16
CA ASP A 339 20.00 -1.43 5.21
C ASP A 339 21.29 -0.88 5.85
N MET A 340 21.25 -0.63 7.16
CA MET A 340 22.34 -0.11 7.99
C MET A 340 22.73 1.36 7.70
N ILE A 341 21.87 2.13 7.02
CA ILE A 341 22.08 3.53 6.65
C ILE A 341 21.13 4.42 7.47
N ALA A 342 21.66 5.51 8.01
CA ALA A 342 20.85 6.49 8.75
C ALA A 342 20.12 7.45 7.79
N ASN A 343 19.05 6.97 7.16
CA ASN A 343 18.24 7.68 6.17
C ASN A 343 16.72 7.52 6.42
N ASN A 344 16.31 6.87 7.51
CA ASN A 344 14.89 6.65 7.81
C ASN A 344 14.35 7.76 8.72
N GLY A 345 13.22 8.32 8.30
CA GLY A 345 12.44 9.27 9.08
C GLY A 345 11.12 8.64 9.53
N VAL A 346 10.73 8.89 10.78
CA VAL A 346 9.48 8.39 11.39
C VAL A 346 8.58 9.56 11.75
N ALA A 347 7.32 9.48 11.32
CA ALA A 347 6.32 10.49 11.60
C ALA A 347 6.21 10.82 13.10
N ASN A 348 6.39 12.11 13.43
CA ASN A 348 6.28 12.65 14.78
C ASN A 348 5.00 13.48 14.93
N PHE A 349 3.94 12.80 15.33
CA PHE A 349 2.62 13.40 15.56
C PHE A 349 2.57 14.41 16.72
N GLY A 350 3.58 14.41 17.59
CA GLY A 350 3.73 15.44 18.64
C GLY A 350 4.12 16.82 18.09
N THR A 351 4.63 16.88 16.86
CA THR A 351 5.09 18.14 16.23
C THR A 351 4.37 18.46 14.94
N CYS A 352 4.03 17.44 14.15
CA CYS A 352 3.39 17.62 12.85
C CYS A 352 2.07 16.86 12.79
N SER A 353 1.16 17.35 11.97
CA SER A 353 -0.12 16.72 11.69
C SER A 353 -0.26 16.54 10.19
N PHE A 354 -1.22 15.71 9.81
CA PHE A 354 -1.69 15.67 8.43
C PHE A 354 -2.28 17.02 8.00
N SER A 355 -2.19 17.31 6.71
CA SER A 355 -3.01 18.33 6.05
C SER A 355 -4.49 17.92 6.07
N GLU A 356 -5.39 18.86 5.82
CA GLU A 356 -6.75 18.49 5.44
C GLU A 356 -6.73 17.75 4.09
N PRO A 357 -7.58 16.72 3.87
CA PRO A 357 -7.68 16.07 2.57
C PRO A 357 -8.04 17.06 1.47
N GLY A 358 -7.18 17.15 0.45
CA GLY A 358 -7.39 17.98 -0.74
C GLY A 358 -7.73 17.13 -1.95
N VAL A 359 -8.55 17.66 -2.86
CA VAL A 359 -8.81 17.00 -4.15
C VAL A 359 -7.55 17.04 -5.01
N ILE A 360 -7.18 15.91 -5.62
CA ILE A 360 -6.05 15.89 -6.56
C ILE A 360 -6.33 16.77 -7.78
N SER A 361 -5.29 17.33 -8.38
CA SER A 361 -5.40 18.11 -9.60
C SER A 361 -5.70 17.23 -10.83
N GLU A 362 -6.20 17.86 -11.90
CA GLU A 362 -6.41 17.18 -13.19
C GLU A 362 -5.10 16.60 -13.75
N ALA A 363 -3.97 17.27 -13.52
CA ALA A 363 -2.66 16.80 -13.95
C ALA A 363 -2.23 15.54 -13.18
N GLU A 364 -2.41 15.52 -11.86
CA GLU A 364 -2.13 14.33 -11.03
C GLU A 364 -3.03 13.17 -11.43
N ALA A 365 -4.34 13.40 -11.56
CA ALA A 365 -5.27 12.37 -12.01
C ALA A 365 -4.89 11.81 -13.38
N THR A 366 -4.48 12.67 -14.32
CA THR A 366 -4.01 12.25 -15.65
C THR A 366 -2.74 11.39 -15.55
N ALA A 367 -1.77 11.76 -14.72
CA ALA A 367 -0.55 10.98 -14.54
C ALA A 367 -0.82 9.56 -14.02
N PHE A 368 -1.84 9.41 -13.15
CA PHE A 368 -2.25 8.10 -12.63
C PHE A 368 -2.97 7.21 -13.65
N THR A 369 -3.50 7.74 -14.76
CA THR A 369 -4.19 6.93 -15.80
C THR A 369 -3.32 5.84 -16.40
N SER A 370 -1.99 6.01 -16.33
CA SER A 370 -1.03 4.98 -16.74
C SER A 370 -1.19 3.67 -15.95
N PHE A 371 -1.62 3.72 -14.68
CA PHE A 371 -1.84 2.53 -13.86
C PHE A 371 -3.02 1.66 -14.33
N GLU A 372 -3.94 2.19 -15.14
CA GLU A 372 -5.03 1.39 -15.74
C GLU A 372 -4.50 0.32 -16.73
N ALA A 373 -3.27 0.50 -17.21
CA ALA A 373 -2.58 -0.44 -18.10
C ALA A 373 -1.79 -1.52 -17.35
N LEU A 374 -1.79 -1.52 -16.01
CA LEU A 374 -1.19 -2.61 -15.22
C LEU A 374 -1.94 -3.92 -15.47
N PRO A 375 -1.24 -5.05 -15.66
CA PRO A 375 -1.88 -6.33 -15.92
C PRO A 375 -2.65 -6.85 -14.70
N GLU A 376 -3.89 -7.27 -14.89
CA GLU A 376 -4.75 -7.84 -13.83
C GLU A 376 -4.17 -9.09 -13.14
N ASN A 377 -3.19 -9.76 -13.74
CA ASN A 377 -2.59 -10.96 -13.17
C ASN A 377 -1.39 -10.69 -12.25
N VAL A 378 -1.03 -9.42 -12.03
CA VAL A 378 0.05 -9.01 -11.11
C VAL A 378 -0.42 -8.02 -10.03
N ILE A 379 -1.68 -7.59 -10.11
CA ILE A 379 -2.38 -6.76 -9.12
C ILE A 379 -3.67 -7.50 -8.71
N ASN A 380 -4.28 -7.15 -7.57
CA ASN A 380 -5.48 -7.82 -7.07
C ASN A 380 -6.73 -7.55 -7.93
N TYR A 381 -6.84 -6.34 -8.49
CA TYR A 381 -7.92 -5.96 -9.40
C TYR A 381 -7.52 -4.75 -10.25
N GLN A 382 -8.22 -4.58 -11.38
CA GLN A 382 -7.96 -3.47 -12.29
C GLN A 382 -8.19 -2.12 -11.61
N ILE A 383 -7.21 -1.23 -11.72
CA ILE A 383 -7.30 0.15 -11.23
C ILE A 383 -8.15 0.93 -12.23
N THR A 384 -9.18 1.62 -11.72
CA THR A 384 -9.96 2.58 -12.49
C THR A 384 -9.71 3.96 -11.91
N ILE A 385 -9.08 4.85 -12.67
CA ILE A 385 -8.74 6.18 -12.18
C ILE A 385 -9.96 7.08 -12.26
N ILE A 386 -10.10 7.91 -11.24
CA ILE A 386 -11.14 8.93 -11.17
C ILE A 386 -10.93 9.96 -12.27
N ILE A 387 -11.96 10.16 -13.09
CA ILE A 387 -11.97 11.23 -14.07
C ILE A 387 -12.38 12.53 -13.37
N ILE A 388 -11.46 13.50 -13.36
CA ILE A 388 -11.74 14.88 -12.98
C ILE A 388 -12.20 15.64 -14.21
N ALA A 389 -13.50 15.92 -14.29
CA ALA A 389 -14.07 16.71 -15.38
C ALA A 389 -14.35 18.14 -14.92
N PRO A 390 -13.96 19.18 -15.69
CA PRO A 390 -14.39 20.55 -15.41
C PRO A 390 -15.91 20.66 -15.61
N GLY A 391 -16.64 20.91 -14.53
CA GLY A 391 -18.07 21.14 -14.57
C GLY A 391 -18.42 22.46 -15.29
N PRO A 392 -19.62 22.57 -15.90
CA PRO A 392 -20.07 23.78 -16.57
C PRO A 392 -20.30 24.90 -15.55
N SER A 393 -19.27 25.72 -15.28
CA SER A 393 -19.40 26.83 -14.35
C SER A 393 -20.20 27.98 -14.99
N GLY A 394 -21.35 28.31 -14.39
CA GLY A 394 -22.17 29.43 -14.84
C GLY A 394 -21.54 30.80 -14.50
N ILE A 395 -20.80 30.91 -13.39
CA ILE A 395 -20.15 32.17 -12.94
C ILE A 395 -18.99 31.98 -11.92
N GLY A 396 -18.43 30.77 -11.72
CA GLY A 396 -17.41 30.61 -10.68
C GLY A 396 -16.63 29.32 -10.79
N GLY A 397 -15.33 29.44 -11.08
CA GLY A 397 -14.31 28.39 -11.02
C GLY A 397 -14.54 27.12 -11.84
N PRO A 398 -13.51 26.38 -12.25
CA PRO A 398 -13.71 24.99 -12.66
C PRO A 398 -14.28 24.20 -11.46
N THR A 399 -15.44 23.56 -11.63
CA THR A 399 -15.94 22.56 -10.67
C THR A 399 -15.24 21.24 -10.96
N VAL A 400 -14.67 20.59 -9.95
CA VAL A 400 -14.12 19.23 -10.07
C VAL A 400 -15.25 18.24 -9.82
N ILE A 401 -15.52 17.36 -10.78
CA ILE A 401 -16.44 16.23 -10.60
C ILE A 401 -15.60 14.97 -10.49
N ILE A 402 -15.73 14.24 -9.38
CA ILE A 402 -15.12 12.93 -9.18
C ILE A 402 -16.14 11.85 -9.58
N ILE A 403 -15.81 11.03 -10.58
CA ILE A 403 -16.64 9.90 -11.00
C ILE A 403 -16.11 8.63 -10.34
N LEU A 404 -16.91 8.05 -9.43
CA LEU A 404 -16.60 6.82 -8.71
C LEU A 404 -17.35 5.61 -9.25
N GLY A 405 -16.80 4.42 -8.98
CA GLY A 405 -17.56 3.17 -9.03
C GLY A 405 -18.75 3.20 -8.05
N ALA A 406 -19.77 2.39 -8.32
CA ALA A 406 -20.98 2.35 -7.51
C ALA A 406 -20.70 1.95 -6.04
N GLU A 407 -19.71 1.09 -5.81
CA GLU A 407 -19.30 0.68 -4.48
C GLU A 407 -18.69 1.83 -3.67
N ASP A 408 -17.66 2.48 -4.23
CA ASP A 408 -17.00 3.62 -3.59
C ASP A 408 -18.02 4.73 -3.28
N LEU A 409 -18.91 5.04 -4.22
CA LEU A 409 -19.95 6.05 -4.01
C LEU A 409 -20.90 5.69 -2.85
N SER A 410 -21.30 4.43 -2.72
CA SER A 410 -22.14 3.97 -1.61
C SER A 410 -21.42 4.08 -0.27
N ARG A 411 -20.12 3.76 -0.22
CA ARG A 411 -19.30 3.90 0.99
C ARG A 411 -19.17 5.37 1.40
N ILE A 412 -18.83 6.26 0.47
CA ILE A 412 -18.74 7.70 0.74
C ILE A 412 -20.09 8.25 1.22
N LYS A 413 -21.21 7.84 0.61
CA LYS A 413 -22.55 8.22 1.08
C LYS A 413 -22.80 7.81 2.52
N ALA A 414 -22.39 6.61 2.92
CA ALA A 414 -22.53 6.15 4.29
C ALA A 414 -21.72 7.02 5.27
N LEU A 415 -20.50 7.41 4.90
CA LEU A 415 -19.63 8.27 5.71
C LEU A 415 -20.10 9.73 5.79
N CYS A 416 -20.75 10.23 4.75
CA CYS A 416 -21.35 11.57 4.69
C CYS A 416 -22.74 11.67 5.33
N SER A 417 -23.38 10.53 5.60
CA SER A 417 -24.74 10.47 6.15
C SER A 417 -24.74 10.29 7.67
N GLY A 418 -25.85 10.67 8.31
CA GLY A 418 -26.08 10.45 9.74
C GLY A 418 -25.99 11.73 10.59
N ASP A 419 -26.25 11.59 11.89
CA ASP A 419 -26.23 12.72 12.83
C ASP A 419 -24.81 13.25 13.11
N ASN A 420 -23.80 12.39 12.92
CA ASN A 420 -22.37 12.70 13.05
C ASN A 420 -21.62 12.11 11.85
N PRO A 421 -21.56 12.81 10.71
CA PRO A 421 -20.81 12.33 9.55
C PRO A 421 -19.32 12.19 9.88
N LEU A 422 -18.68 11.16 9.34
CA LEU A 422 -17.25 10.89 9.52
C LEU A 422 -16.39 11.72 8.56
N LEU A 423 -16.93 12.09 7.40
CA LEU A 423 -16.29 13.01 6.45
C LEU A 423 -16.78 14.44 6.68
N SER A 424 -15.90 15.42 6.39
CA SER A 424 -16.26 16.84 6.46
C SER A 424 -17.30 17.21 5.40
N SER A 425 -18.06 18.27 5.64
CA SER A 425 -19.03 18.78 4.65
C SER A 425 -18.36 19.12 3.32
N ASP A 426 -17.15 19.67 3.37
CA ASP A 426 -16.41 20.12 2.19
C ASP A 426 -16.02 18.93 1.31
N ILE A 427 -15.66 17.80 1.92
CA ILE A 427 -15.42 16.53 1.20
C ILE A 427 -16.74 16.02 0.61
N CYS A 428 -17.82 15.99 1.39
CA CYS A 428 -19.11 15.47 0.94
C CYS A 428 -19.72 16.27 -0.22
N GLU A 429 -19.51 17.58 -0.26
CA GLU A 429 -19.97 18.46 -1.35
C GLU A 429 -19.29 18.14 -2.70
N VAL A 430 -18.04 17.67 -2.69
CA VAL A 430 -17.31 17.31 -3.93
C VAL A 430 -17.96 16.12 -4.66
N PHE A 431 -18.61 15.22 -3.93
CA PHE A 431 -19.27 14.04 -4.49
C PHE A 431 -20.75 14.29 -4.90
N ASP A 432 -21.25 15.54 -4.80
CA ASP A 432 -22.62 15.95 -5.14
C ASP A 432 -23.69 15.06 -4.44
N LEU A 433 -23.49 14.79 -3.15
CA LEU A 433 -24.28 13.87 -2.33
C LEU A 433 -25.50 14.49 -1.62
#